data_AF-Q63F94-F1
#
_entry.id   AF-Q63F94-F1
#
_cell.length_a   1.000
_cell.length_b   1.000
_cell.length_c   1.000
_cell.angle_alpha   90.00
_cell.angle_beta   90.00
_cell.angle_gamma   90.00
#
_symmetry.space_group_name_H-M   'P 1'
#
loop_
_entity.id
_entity.type
_entity.pdbx_description
1 polymer ?
#
loop_
_entity_poly.entity_id
_entity_poly.type
_entity_poly.pdbx_seq_one_letter_code
_entity_poly.pdbx_strand_id
1 'polypeptide(L)'
;MKKLKVNVYAQRDEQFDRFMYMIEDMNEELGFQFDKKAFGGEFVEEELHYSIFLLNTHFANNIWLVEQVQMLKAKGAHDQSLLFILTDRERVKDADLTLIEKDLEKTLQKFIHKPNIISMSLVGYEAYMNKDDRFIFWNEQVKEHCSIKQLNNNNEYMLLFNKFLGIDTLKQHFVLWLENKQLVSLGNVSTPTVIGKNIPGIIIEEIEKKLGCSVAIFNKQSEFEVMSNNLGVISFVAVDALNEANDILSCHSNVNVIVLNPDEVSLNRDLDQRLMPFFESVYEKRNFPKGVLEKDEELLILDEKGYPMPKYKVDNWNEEILRSSGLLKILNKVEEVTK
;
A
#
# COMPACT_ATOMS: atom_id res chain seq x y z
N MET A 1 -15.53 8.81 18.49
CA MET A 1 -14.34 8.33 17.76
C MET A 1 -13.40 9.51 17.55
N LYS A 2 -12.08 9.36 17.76
CA LYS A 2 -11.09 10.42 17.41
C LYS A 2 -11.05 10.51 15.88
N LYS A 3 -11.19 11.72 15.32
CA LYS A 3 -11.08 11.95 13.87
C LYS A 3 -9.63 11.71 13.43
N LEU A 4 -9.43 11.19 12.22
CA LEU A 4 -8.10 11.03 11.63
C LEU A 4 -7.56 12.40 11.21
N LYS A 5 -6.34 12.75 11.60
CA LYS A 5 -5.76 14.05 11.29
C LYS A 5 -5.19 14.07 9.88
N VAL A 6 -5.48 15.13 9.12
CA VAL A 6 -4.95 15.40 7.79
C VAL A 6 -4.37 16.79 7.76
N ASN A 7 -3.07 16.89 7.50
CA ASN A 7 -2.42 18.16 7.28
C ASN A 7 -2.50 18.53 5.79
N VAL A 8 -2.99 19.73 5.50
CA VAL A 8 -3.10 20.25 4.14
C VAL A 8 -2.08 21.34 3.96
N TYR A 9 -1.01 21.03 3.23
CA TYR A 9 0.05 21.96 2.90
C TYR A 9 -0.35 22.77 1.68
N ALA A 10 -0.54 24.07 1.86
CA ALA A 10 -0.99 24.98 0.81
C ALA A 10 -0.15 26.25 0.79
N GLN A 11 0.13 26.77 -0.42
CA GLN A 11 0.88 28.02 -0.55
C GLN A 11 0.05 29.24 -0.19
N ARG A 12 -1.25 29.20 -0.55
CA ARG A 12 -2.18 30.31 -0.42
C ARG A 12 -3.41 29.88 0.35
N ASP A 13 -3.94 30.78 1.15
CA ASP A 13 -5.18 30.62 1.92
C ASP A 13 -6.34 30.24 0.99
N GLU A 14 -6.48 30.97 -0.11
CA GLU A 14 -7.49 30.75 -1.13
C GLU A 14 -7.47 29.32 -1.73
N GLN A 15 -6.30 28.70 -1.83
CA GLN A 15 -6.15 27.33 -2.33
C GLN A 15 -6.66 26.31 -1.30
N PHE A 16 -6.34 26.54 -0.03
CA PHE A 16 -6.85 25.72 1.08
C PHE A 16 -8.37 25.89 1.20
N ASP A 17 -8.89 27.11 1.15
CA ASP A 17 -10.31 27.40 1.32
C ASP A 17 -11.14 26.75 0.20
N ARG A 18 -10.70 26.84 -1.06
CA ARG A 18 -11.36 26.13 -2.18
C ARG A 18 -11.30 24.62 -2.05
N PHE A 19 -10.18 24.08 -1.57
CA PHE A 19 -10.08 22.66 -1.30
C PHE A 19 -11.06 22.24 -0.20
N MET A 20 -11.11 22.98 0.91
CA MET A 20 -12.04 22.70 2.00
C MET A 20 -13.50 22.80 1.56
N TYR A 21 -13.86 23.78 0.72
CA TYR A 21 -15.20 23.88 0.14
C TYR A 21 -15.59 22.62 -0.65
N MET A 22 -14.66 22.07 -1.44
CA MET A 22 -14.86 20.80 -2.13
C MET A 22 -14.94 19.60 -1.18
N ILE A 23 -14.16 19.60 -0.10
CA ILE A 23 -14.22 18.55 0.92
C ILE A 23 -15.54 18.60 1.68
N GLU A 24 -16.06 19.78 2.03
CA GLU A 24 -17.30 19.96 2.79
C GLU A 24 -18.50 19.23 2.16
N ASP A 25 -18.62 19.27 0.84
CA ASP A 25 -19.61 18.51 0.07
C ASP A 25 -19.43 16.98 0.17
N MET A 26 -18.20 16.53 0.44
CA MET A 26 -17.87 15.13 0.72
C MET A 26 -17.94 14.79 2.23
N ASN A 27 -18.06 15.77 3.12
CA ASN A 27 -17.62 15.68 4.52
C ASN A 27 -18.66 15.05 5.46
N GLU A 28 -19.91 14.87 5.04
CA GLU A 28 -20.91 14.18 5.89
C GLU A 28 -20.52 12.72 6.21
N GLU A 29 -19.61 12.12 5.43
CA GLU A 29 -19.16 10.74 5.59
C GLU A 29 -17.69 10.59 6.03
N LEU A 30 -16.91 11.68 5.98
CA LEU A 30 -15.45 11.61 6.05
C LEU A 30 -14.96 11.89 7.48
N GLY A 31 -14.54 10.84 8.20
CA GLY A 31 -14.06 10.88 9.59
C GLY A 31 -12.71 11.58 9.81
N PHE A 32 -12.38 12.62 9.03
CA PHE A 32 -11.12 13.34 9.05
C PHE A 32 -11.24 14.73 9.71
N GLN A 33 -10.13 15.21 10.25
CA GLN A 33 -9.92 16.59 10.70
C GLN A 33 -8.80 17.19 9.85
N PHE A 34 -9.12 18.25 9.11
CA PHE A 34 -8.17 18.90 8.22
C PHE A 34 -7.59 20.15 8.87
N ASP A 35 -6.26 20.21 8.95
CA ASP A 35 -5.52 21.36 9.47
C ASP A 35 -4.61 21.93 8.40
N LYS A 36 -4.72 23.25 8.14
CA LYS A 36 -3.86 23.93 7.17
C LYS A 36 -2.44 24.06 7.70
N LYS A 37 -1.47 23.75 6.85
CA LYS A 37 -0.05 23.97 7.08
C LYS A 37 0.53 24.89 6.01
N ALA A 38 1.34 25.87 6.44
CA ALA A 38 2.04 26.76 5.52
C ALA A 38 3.33 26.10 5.00
N PHE A 39 3.74 26.50 3.80
CA PHE A 39 5.05 26.14 3.28
C PHE A 39 6.16 26.88 4.05
N GLY A 40 7.11 26.14 4.63
CA GLY A 40 8.35 26.67 5.21
C GLY A 40 8.33 26.99 6.71
N GLY A 41 7.29 26.59 7.45
CA GLY A 41 7.26 26.74 8.91
C GLY A 41 8.16 25.73 9.64
N GLU A 42 8.72 26.12 10.79
CA GLU A 42 9.38 25.17 11.70
C GLU A 42 8.32 24.23 12.31
N PHE A 43 8.42 22.94 11.99
CA PHE A 43 7.41 21.94 12.39
C PHE A 43 7.88 21.07 13.56
N VAL A 44 7.41 21.41 14.75
CA VAL A 44 7.30 20.46 15.87
C VAL A 44 5.89 19.90 15.84
N GLU A 45 5.70 18.76 15.20
CA GLU A 45 4.44 18.04 15.25
C GLU A 45 4.71 16.62 15.72
N GLU A 46 4.09 16.28 16.85
CA GLU A 46 4.27 15.03 17.59
C GLU A 46 3.21 13.98 17.24
N GLU A 47 2.09 14.37 16.63
CA GLU A 47 0.99 13.46 16.27
C GLU A 47 1.08 12.98 14.82
N LEU A 48 0.84 11.68 14.64
CA LEU A 48 0.74 10.99 13.35
C LEU A 48 -0.45 11.51 12.54
N HIS A 49 -0.23 11.81 11.27
CA HIS A 49 -1.23 12.42 10.38
C HIS A 49 -1.01 12.04 8.92
N TYR A 50 -2.08 12.09 8.12
CA TYR A 50 -1.99 12.06 6.67
C TYR A 50 -1.59 13.44 6.13
N SER A 51 -0.94 13.49 4.97
CA SER A 51 -0.48 14.74 4.38
C SER A 51 -1.02 14.92 2.97
N ILE A 52 -1.62 16.09 2.70
CA ILE A 52 -2.04 16.53 1.38
C ILE A 52 -1.20 17.72 0.98
N PHE A 53 -0.55 17.66 -0.17
CA PHE A 53 0.20 18.77 -0.75
C PHE A 53 -0.62 19.39 -1.89
N LEU A 54 -1.12 20.60 -1.66
CA LEU A 54 -1.79 21.38 -2.69
C LEU A 54 -0.74 22.14 -3.49
N LEU A 55 -0.44 21.64 -4.68
CA LEU A 55 0.58 22.13 -5.58
C LEU A 55 -0.06 22.88 -6.74
N ASN A 56 0.65 23.90 -7.23
CA ASN A 56 0.34 24.52 -8.52
C ASN A 56 1.24 23.86 -9.58
N THR A 57 0.73 23.66 -10.79
CA THR A 57 1.46 23.12 -11.95
C THR A 57 2.80 23.81 -12.22
N HIS A 58 2.92 25.11 -11.92
CA HIS A 58 4.15 25.90 -12.11
C HIS A 58 5.19 25.70 -11.00
N PHE A 59 4.77 25.20 -9.83
CA PHE A 59 5.61 25.03 -8.65
C PHE A 59 5.60 23.59 -8.12
N ALA A 60 5.18 22.62 -8.95
CA ALA A 60 5.07 21.22 -8.56
C ALA A 60 6.41 20.63 -8.08
N ASN A 61 7.52 21.02 -8.72
CA ASN A 61 8.87 20.51 -8.43
C ASN A 61 9.72 21.47 -7.56
N ASN A 62 9.13 22.04 -6.52
CA ASN A 62 9.87 22.92 -5.62
C ASN A 62 10.77 22.10 -4.67
N ILE A 63 11.99 22.60 -4.41
CA ILE A 63 12.94 22.07 -3.42
C ILE A 63 12.26 21.89 -2.05
N TRP A 64 11.42 22.83 -1.65
CA TRP A 64 10.69 22.77 -0.39
C TRP A 64 9.83 21.50 -0.26
N LEU A 65 9.19 21.04 -1.34
CA LEU A 65 8.38 19.83 -1.33
C LEU A 65 9.25 18.61 -0.99
N VAL A 66 10.42 18.53 -1.61
CA VAL A 66 11.38 17.45 -1.37
C VAL A 66 11.84 17.44 0.08
N GLU A 67 12.20 18.59 0.64
CA GLU A 67 12.62 18.72 2.05
C GLU A 67 11.51 18.28 3.01
N GLN A 68 10.25 18.65 2.76
CA GLN A 68 9.14 18.22 3.61
C GLN A 68 8.86 16.72 3.51
N VAL A 69 8.89 16.17 2.30
CA VAL A 69 8.73 14.73 2.10
C VAL A 69 9.82 13.99 2.87
N GLN A 70 11.08 14.40 2.74
CA GLN A 70 12.19 13.81 3.50
C GLN A 70 11.98 13.91 5.01
N MET A 71 11.57 15.08 5.51
CA MET A 71 11.29 15.26 6.94
C MET A 71 10.18 14.33 7.44
N LEU A 72 9.06 14.26 6.72
CA LEU A 72 7.93 13.39 7.06
C LEU A 72 8.34 11.92 7.00
N LYS A 73 9.07 11.51 5.96
CA LYS A 73 9.65 10.17 5.84
C LYS A 73 10.59 9.84 7.01
N ALA A 74 11.45 10.76 7.42
CA ALA A 74 12.34 10.60 8.57
C ALA A 74 11.57 10.47 9.90
N LYS A 75 10.37 11.07 9.99
CA LYS A 75 9.44 10.90 11.12
C LYS A 75 8.57 9.63 11.01
N GLY A 76 8.82 8.78 10.01
CA GLY A 76 8.09 7.52 9.82
C GLY A 76 6.79 7.64 9.05
N ALA A 77 6.55 8.74 8.33
CA ALA A 77 5.39 8.86 7.45
C ALA A 77 5.46 7.81 6.34
N HIS A 78 4.32 7.19 6.10
CA HIS A 78 4.18 6.16 5.08
C HIS A 78 3.98 6.77 3.69
N ASP A 79 4.47 6.13 2.64
CA ASP A 79 4.39 6.63 1.26
C ASP A 79 2.94 6.92 0.85
N GLN A 80 2.05 5.97 1.14
CA GLN A 80 0.62 6.07 0.87
C GLN A 80 -0.14 7.02 1.82
N SER A 81 0.51 7.56 2.85
CA SER A 81 -0.08 8.61 3.70
C SER A 81 0.09 10.02 3.12
N LEU A 82 0.83 10.13 2.01
CA LEU A 82 1.11 11.37 1.30
C LEU A 82 0.31 11.40 0.00
N LEU A 83 -0.43 12.50 -0.21
CA LEU A 83 -1.20 12.76 -1.42
C LEU A 83 -0.77 14.09 -2.04
N PHE A 84 -0.47 14.10 -3.33
CA PHE A 84 -0.03 15.27 -4.06
C PHE A 84 -1.11 15.69 -5.05
N ILE A 85 -1.55 16.95 -4.96
CA ILE A 85 -2.67 17.46 -5.73
C ILE A 85 -2.21 18.65 -6.58
N LEU A 86 -2.26 18.53 -7.91
CA LEU A 86 -2.09 19.64 -8.84
C LEU A 86 -3.44 20.35 -8.99
N THR A 87 -3.58 21.53 -8.37
CA THR A 87 -4.89 22.18 -8.12
C THR A 87 -5.44 23.06 -9.25
N ASP A 88 -4.60 23.40 -10.23
CA ASP A 88 -4.89 24.38 -11.28
C ASP A 88 -4.89 23.75 -12.68
N ARG A 89 -5.47 22.55 -12.78
CA ARG A 89 -5.60 21.81 -14.05
C ARG A 89 -6.16 22.66 -15.18
N GLU A 90 -7.09 23.57 -14.89
CA GLU A 90 -7.72 24.44 -15.89
C GLU A 90 -6.74 25.36 -16.64
N ARG A 91 -5.53 25.56 -16.11
CA ARG A 91 -4.53 26.46 -16.70
C ARG A 91 -3.58 25.78 -17.67
N VAL A 92 -3.62 24.45 -17.76
CA VAL A 92 -2.61 23.65 -18.45
C VAL A 92 -3.30 22.66 -19.39
N LYS A 93 -2.69 22.42 -20.56
CA LYS A 93 -3.19 21.41 -21.51
C LYS A 93 -2.86 20.01 -21.01
N ASP A 94 -3.66 19.01 -21.36
CA ASP A 94 -3.47 17.64 -20.88
C ASP A 94 -2.09 17.03 -21.22
N ALA A 95 -1.50 17.40 -22.37
CA ALA A 95 -0.15 16.97 -22.75
C ALA A 95 0.93 17.55 -21.82
N ASP A 96 0.83 18.85 -21.49
CA ASP A 96 1.76 19.51 -20.58
C ASP A 96 1.56 19.01 -19.14
N LEU A 97 0.30 18.79 -18.74
CA LEU A 97 -0.06 18.21 -17.45
C LEU A 97 0.58 16.82 -17.27
N THR A 98 0.52 15.97 -18.29
CA THR A 98 1.15 14.65 -18.28
C THR A 98 2.67 14.73 -18.09
N LEU A 99 3.33 15.75 -18.68
CA LEU A 99 4.77 15.96 -18.49
C LEU A 99 5.06 16.41 -17.05
N ILE A 100 4.28 17.34 -16.52
CA ILE A 100 4.43 17.85 -15.15
C ILE A 100 4.21 16.73 -14.13
N GLU A 101 3.19 15.89 -14.30
CA GLU A 101 2.94 14.72 -13.46
C GLU A 101 4.13 13.76 -13.48
N LYS A 102 4.68 13.44 -14.67
CA LYS A 102 5.85 12.55 -14.79
C LYS A 102 7.11 13.13 -14.14
N ASP A 103 7.33 14.43 -14.25
CA ASP A 103 8.49 15.08 -13.65
C ASP A 103 8.37 15.17 -12.13
N LEU A 104 7.16 15.41 -11.62
CA LEU A 104 6.84 15.31 -10.20
C LEU A 104 7.03 13.89 -9.68
N GLU A 105 6.52 12.91 -10.41
CA GLU A 105 6.66 11.49 -10.09
C GLU A 105 8.14 11.12 -9.99
N LYS A 106 8.97 11.43 -10.99
CA LYS A 106 10.42 11.17 -10.96
C LYS A 106 11.14 11.84 -9.79
N THR A 107 10.70 13.04 -9.41
CA THR A 107 11.30 13.78 -8.29
C THR A 107 10.97 13.10 -6.96
N LEU A 108 9.71 12.71 -6.77
CA LEU A 108 9.20 12.07 -5.56
C LEU A 108 9.60 10.60 -5.44
N GLN A 109 9.75 9.88 -6.56
CA GLN A 109 10.17 8.46 -6.62
C GLN A 109 11.54 8.20 -5.97
N LYS A 110 12.36 9.24 -5.78
CA LYS A 110 13.61 9.16 -5.02
C LYS A 110 13.38 8.92 -3.52
N PHE A 111 12.18 9.20 -3.01
CA PHE A 111 11.85 9.19 -1.58
C PHE A 111 10.60 8.39 -1.24
N ILE A 112 9.70 8.20 -2.21
CA ILE A 112 8.37 7.58 -2.05
C ILE A 112 8.20 6.55 -3.17
N HIS A 113 7.82 5.31 -2.83
CA HIS A 113 7.41 4.33 -3.82
C HIS A 113 6.02 4.67 -4.38
N LYS A 114 5.91 4.80 -5.72
CA LYS A 114 4.67 5.12 -6.45
C LYS A 114 3.89 6.31 -5.82
N PRO A 115 4.38 7.55 -5.98
CA PRO A 115 3.72 8.75 -5.45
C PRO A 115 2.27 8.90 -5.96
N ASN A 116 1.32 9.19 -5.06
CA ASN A 116 -0.07 9.42 -5.43
C ASN A 116 -0.28 10.87 -5.90
N ILE A 117 -0.39 11.08 -7.21
CA ILE A 117 -0.57 12.40 -7.82
C ILE A 117 -1.96 12.48 -8.43
N ILE A 118 -2.74 13.49 -8.05
CA ILE A 118 -4.05 13.80 -8.63
C ILE A 118 -3.99 15.18 -9.25
N SER A 119 -4.51 15.31 -10.48
CA SER A 119 -4.75 16.61 -11.11
C SER A 119 -6.23 16.98 -11.06
N MET A 120 -6.52 18.16 -10.54
CA MET A 120 -7.88 18.66 -10.35
C MET A 120 -8.00 20.15 -10.63
N SER A 121 -9.24 20.61 -10.80
CA SER A 121 -9.55 22.04 -10.90
C SER A 121 -10.42 22.48 -9.72
N LEU A 122 -9.79 23.09 -8.71
CA LEU A 122 -10.51 23.66 -7.56
C LEU A 122 -11.42 24.83 -7.99
N VAL A 123 -10.95 25.63 -8.95
CA VAL A 123 -11.74 26.75 -9.51
C VAL A 123 -12.92 26.24 -10.32
N GLY A 124 -12.73 25.16 -11.10
CA GLY A 124 -13.82 24.54 -11.84
C GLY A 124 -14.91 23.99 -10.93
N TYR A 125 -14.55 23.41 -9.79
CA TYR A 125 -15.51 22.92 -8.81
C TYR A 125 -16.33 24.07 -8.20
N GLU A 126 -15.65 25.13 -7.74
CA GLU A 126 -16.30 26.32 -7.19
C GLU A 126 -17.24 26.95 -8.24
N ALA A 127 -16.81 27.07 -9.49
CA ALA A 127 -17.63 27.59 -10.58
C ALA A 127 -18.88 26.73 -10.83
N TYR A 128 -18.75 25.40 -10.74
CA TYR A 128 -19.87 24.47 -10.88
C TYR A 128 -20.91 24.62 -9.79
N MET A 129 -20.47 24.65 -8.52
CA MET A 129 -21.38 24.84 -7.39
C MET A 129 -22.06 26.21 -7.42
N ASN A 130 -21.35 27.24 -7.88
CA ASN A 130 -21.89 28.59 -8.05
C ASN A 130 -22.69 28.79 -9.34
N LYS A 131 -22.77 27.78 -10.22
CA LYS A 131 -23.42 27.86 -11.55
C LYS A 131 -22.88 29.02 -12.40
N ASP A 132 -21.56 29.24 -12.36
CA ASP A 132 -20.90 30.30 -13.15
C ASP A 132 -20.72 29.86 -14.61
N ASP A 133 -21.70 30.23 -15.45
CA ASP A 133 -21.72 29.93 -16.89
C ASP A 133 -20.51 30.50 -17.68
N ARG A 134 -19.71 31.40 -17.09
CA ARG A 134 -18.52 31.98 -17.73
C ARG A 134 -17.31 31.06 -17.65
N PHE A 135 -17.33 30.08 -16.75
CA PHE A 135 -16.26 29.10 -16.66
C PHE A 135 -16.31 28.17 -17.87
N ILE A 136 -15.17 28.05 -18.54
CA ILE A 136 -14.99 27.24 -19.74
C ILE A 136 -13.81 26.33 -19.48
N PHE A 137 -13.96 25.04 -19.81
CA PHE A 137 -12.88 24.06 -19.76
C PHE A 137 -12.70 23.41 -21.13
N TRP A 138 -11.53 22.82 -21.36
CA TRP A 138 -11.26 22.04 -22.56
C TRP A 138 -11.66 20.58 -22.35
N ASN A 139 -12.44 20.03 -23.28
CA ASN A 139 -12.84 18.63 -23.27
C ASN A 139 -12.04 17.88 -24.36
N GLU A 140 -11.10 17.04 -23.94
CA GLU A 140 -10.24 16.30 -24.86
C GLU A 140 -10.96 15.23 -25.69
N GLN A 141 -12.05 14.65 -25.19
CA GLN A 141 -12.75 13.58 -25.92
C GLN A 141 -13.46 14.11 -27.16
N VAL A 142 -14.09 15.27 -27.03
CA VAL A 142 -14.76 15.94 -28.16
C VAL A 142 -13.90 17.02 -28.81
N LYS A 143 -12.73 17.35 -28.24
CA LYS A 143 -11.78 18.37 -28.71
C LYS A 143 -12.41 19.76 -28.85
N GLU A 144 -13.20 20.15 -27.85
CA GLU A 144 -13.89 21.44 -27.83
C GLU A 144 -13.88 22.08 -26.44
N HIS A 145 -14.13 23.38 -26.40
CA HIS A 145 -14.36 24.11 -25.17
C HIS A 145 -15.82 23.94 -24.71
N CYS A 146 -16.01 23.52 -23.46
CA CYS A 146 -17.31 23.33 -22.85
C CYS A 146 -17.53 24.30 -21.69
N SER A 147 -18.74 24.84 -21.57
CA SER A 147 -19.17 25.65 -20.43
C SER A 147 -20.03 24.85 -19.45
N ILE A 148 -20.19 25.38 -18.24
CA ILE A 148 -21.03 24.76 -17.20
C ILE A 148 -22.49 24.59 -17.67
N LYS A 149 -23.03 25.56 -18.41
CA LYS A 149 -24.36 25.47 -19.01
C LYS A 149 -24.56 24.27 -19.93
N GLN A 150 -23.50 23.85 -20.64
CA GLN A 150 -23.55 22.71 -21.55
C GLN A 150 -23.52 21.36 -20.80
N LEU A 151 -22.98 21.33 -19.59
CA LEU A 151 -22.95 20.12 -18.73
C LEU A 151 -24.36 19.68 -18.35
N ASN A 152 -25.21 20.63 -17.94
CA ASN A 152 -26.56 20.34 -17.44
C ASN A 152 -27.49 19.68 -18.48
N ASN A 153 -27.12 19.74 -19.75
CA ASN A 153 -27.91 19.21 -20.86
C ASN A 153 -27.29 17.95 -21.49
N ASN A 154 -26.11 17.51 -21.03
CA ASN A 154 -25.41 16.35 -21.59
C ASN A 154 -24.66 15.55 -20.51
N ASN A 155 -25.17 14.35 -20.22
CA ASN A 155 -24.58 13.44 -19.24
C ASN A 155 -23.14 13.03 -19.55
N GLU A 156 -22.75 12.93 -20.83
CA GLU A 156 -21.39 12.58 -21.23
C GLU A 156 -20.39 13.69 -20.86
N TYR A 157 -20.79 14.95 -21.06
CA TYR A 157 -20.00 16.10 -20.64
C TYR A 157 -19.88 16.20 -19.13
N MET A 158 -20.93 15.81 -18.39
CA MET A 158 -20.89 15.78 -16.93
C MET A 158 -19.89 14.73 -16.40
N LEU A 159 -19.83 13.53 -16.99
CA LEU A 159 -18.84 12.52 -16.63
C LEU A 159 -17.40 12.99 -16.86
N LEU A 160 -17.17 13.67 -17.99
CA LEU A 160 -15.86 14.22 -18.34
C LEU A 160 -15.46 15.35 -17.40
N PHE A 161 -16.43 16.18 -17.04
CA PHE A 161 -16.23 17.24 -16.09
C PHE A 161 -15.90 16.69 -14.69
N ASN A 162 -16.58 15.64 -14.21
CA ASN A 162 -16.22 14.99 -12.94
C ASN A 162 -14.77 14.49 -12.93
N LYS A 163 -14.31 13.89 -14.04
CA LYS A 163 -12.90 13.49 -14.19
C LYS A 163 -11.94 14.69 -14.21
N PHE A 164 -12.36 15.81 -14.81
CA PHE A 164 -11.60 17.07 -14.81
C PHE A 164 -11.50 17.67 -13.40
N LEU A 165 -12.56 17.57 -12.60
CA LEU A 165 -12.58 18.01 -11.20
C LEU A 165 -11.80 17.08 -10.27
N GLY A 166 -11.61 15.81 -10.61
CA GLY A 166 -10.84 14.85 -9.81
C GLY A 166 -11.50 14.41 -8.50
N ILE A 167 -12.78 14.72 -8.31
CA ILE A 167 -13.57 14.46 -7.09
C ILE A 167 -13.61 12.97 -6.76
N ASP A 168 -13.95 12.13 -7.76
CA ASP A 168 -14.12 10.70 -7.54
C ASP A 168 -12.80 10.04 -7.11
N THR A 169 -11.68 10.42 -7.74
CA THR A 169 -10.35 9.95 -7.38
C THR A 169 -9.97 10.38 -5.95
N LEU A 170 -10.27 11.62 -5.58
CA LEU A 170 -10.02 12.11 -4.22
C LEU A 170 -10.86 11.34 -3.19
N LYS A 171 -12.14 11.09 -3.48
CA LYS A 171 -13.02 10.29 -2.62
C LYS A 171 -12.49 8.87 -2.43
N GLN A 172 -12.01 8.24 -3.50
CA GLN A 172 -11.38 6.91 -3.42
C GLN A 172 -10.15 6.89 -2.51
N HIS A 173 -9.30 7.93 -2.58
CA HIS A 173 -8.16 8.04 -1.67
C HIS A 173 -8.56 8.19 -0.20
N PHE A 174 -9.60 8.97 0.09
CA PHE A 174 -10.10 9.09 1.47
C PHE A 174 -10.72 7.82 1.99
N VAL A 175 -11.47 7.09 1.15
CA VAL A 175 -11.98 5.75 1.52
C VAL A 175 -10.80 4.83 1.83
N LEU A 176 -9.78 4.81 0.98
CA LEU A 176 -8.57 4.02 1.20
C LEU A 176 -7.90 4.37 2.54
N TRP A 177 -7.77 5.66 2.88
CA TRP A 177 -7.23 6.07 4.19
C TRP A 177 -8.12 5.68 5.38
N LEU A 178 -9.44 5.77 5.25
CA LEU A 178 -10.38 5.35 6.30
C LEU A 178 -10.30 3.85 6.57
N GLU A 179 -10.13 3.05 5.53
CA GLU A 179 -9.93 1.60 5.63
C GLU A 179 -8.54 1.28 6.21
N ASN A 180 -7.53 2.07 5.86
CA ASN A 180 -6.13 1.82 6.20
C ASN A 180 -5.58 2.81 7.25
N LYS A 181 -6.19 2.84 8.44
CA LYS A 181 -5.78 3.75 9.53
C LYS A 181 -4.35 3.52 10.02
N GLN A 182 -3.80 2.33 9.78
CA GLN A 182 -2.44 1.98 10.18
C GLN A 182 -1.36 2.67 9.32
N LEU A 183 -1.72 3.25 8.16
CA LEU A 183 -0.78 3.98 7.31
C LEU A 183 -0.07 5.12 8.04
N VAL A 184 -0.74 5.78 8.98
CA VAL A 184 -0.11 6.85 9.77
C VAL A 184 0.67 6.31 10.96
N SER A 185 0.53 5.04 11.35
CA SER A 185 1.12 4.45 12.55
C SER A 185 2.19 3.38 12.32
N LEU A 186 2.65 3.18 11.07
CA LEU A 186 3.77 2.28 10.77
C LEU A 186 5.13 2.87 11.17
N GLY A 187 5.15 4.07 11.74
CA GLY A 187 6.34 4.80 12.18
C GLY A 187 6.93 4.27 13.49
N ASN A 188 7.63 3.14 13.42
CA ASN A 188 8.94 2.99 14.08
C ASN A 188 9.78 1.95 13.30
N VAL A 189 10.79 2.44 12.60
CA VAL A 189 11.66 1.72 11.63
C VAL A 189 12.51 0.62 12.29
N SER A 190 12.47 0.46 13.62
CA SER A 190 13.28 -0.52 14.34
C SER A 190 12.76 -1.96 14.25
N THR A 191 11.50 -2.16 13.84
CA THR A 191 10.90 -3.50 13.71
C THR A 191 10.30 -3.67 12.31
N PRO A 192 10.87 -4.55 11.48
CA PRO A 192 10.32 -4.95 10.19
C PRO A 192 8.88 -5.39 10.35
N THR A 193 7.99 -4.84 9.52
CA THR A 193 6.58 -5.18 9.55
C THR A 193 6.34 -6.33 8.60
N VAL A 194 5.95 -7.47 9.16
CA VAL A 194 5.43 -8.59 8.37
C VAL A 194 3.94 -8.37 8.20
N ILE A 195 3.47 -8.35 6.97
CA ILE A 195 2.04 -8.28 6.69
C ILE A 195 1.56 -9.59 6.08
N GLY A 196 0.33 -9.96 6.42
CA GLY A 196 -0.26 -11.20 5.98
C GLY A 196 -1.68 -11.06 5.50
N LYS A 197 -2.00 -11.88 4.50
CA LYS A 197 -3.39 -12.18 4.12
C LYS A 197 -3.61 -13.68 4.20
N ASN A 198 -4.69 -14.08 4.87
CA ASN A 198 -5.11 -15.48 5.06
C ASN A 198 -4.05 -16.38 5.72
N ILE A 199 -3.06 -15.83 6.42
CA ILE A 199 -1.99 -16.64 7.02
C ILE A 199 -2.53 -17.44 8.22
N PRO A 200 -2.27 -18.76 8.31
CA PRO A 200 -2.58 -19.55 9.49
C PRO A 200 -1.95 -18.99 10.78
N GLY A 201 -2.70 -19.04 11.89
CA GLY A 201 -2.26 -18.54 13.19
C GLY A 201 -0.93 -19.14 13.68
N ILE A 202 -0.70 -20.43 13.39
CA ILE A 202 0.56 -21.12 13.71
C ILE A 202 1.79 -20.43 13.12
N ILE A 203 1.70 -19.94 11.87
CA ILE A 203 2.83 -19.30 11.18
C ILE A 203 3.08 -17.92 11.81
N ILE A 204 2.00 -17.20 12.12
CA ILE A 204 2.06 -15.89 12.79
C ILE A 204 2.77 -16.02 14.13
N GLU A 205 2.31 -16.95 14.99
CA GLU A 205 2.88 -17.18 16.32
C GLU A 205 4.38 -17.50 16.27
N GLU A 206 4.82 -18.29 15.28
CA GLU A 206 6.22 -18.67 15.14
C GLU A 206 7.10 -17.50 14.66
N ILE A 207 6.59 -16.68 13.75
CA ILE A 207 7.26 -15.44 13.32
C ILE A 207 7.45 -14.50 14.52
N GLU A 208 6.36 -14.22 15.25
CA GLU A 208 6.40 -13.30 16.40
C GLU A 208 7.32 -13.80 17.52
N LYS A 209 7.22 -15.10 17.85
CA LYS A 209 8.00 -15.71 18.93
C LYS A 209 9.49 -15.79 18.62
N LYS A 210 9.87 -16.13 17.38
CA LYS A 210 11.29 -16.35 17.03
C LYS A 210 12.02 -15.08 16.65
N LEU A 211 11.34 -14.16 15.99
CA LEU A 211 11.99 -12.99 15.39
C LEU A 211 11.65 -11.69 16.13
N GLY A 212 10.71 -11.72 17.09
CA GLY A 212 10.34 -10.55 17.88
C GLY A 212 9.72 -9.42 17.05
N CYS A 213 9.23 -9.73 15.85
CA CYS A 213 8.52 -8.79 14.99
C CYS A 213 7.00 -8.94 15.17
N SER A 214 6.25 -7.89 14.87
CA SER A 214 4.78 -7.93 14.86
C SER A 214 4.27 -8.31 13.47
N VAL A 215 3.29 -9.21 13.40
CA VAL A 215 2.61 -9.54 12.14
C VAL A 215 1.26 -8.82 12.07
N ALA A 216 1.04 -8.02 11.03
CA ALA A 216 -0.25 -7.38 10.78
C ALA A 216 -1.05 -8.19 9.75
N ILE A 217 -2.27 -8.61 10.11
CA ILE A 217 -3.15 -9.36 9.21
C ILE A 217 -4.23 -8.45 8.62
N PHE A 218 -4.32 -8.47 7.29
CA PHE A 218 -5.29 -7.70 6.52
C PHE A 218 -6.38 -8.64 5.99
N ASN A 219 -7.63 -8.34 6.35
CA ASN A 219 -8.78 -9.14 5.91
C ASN A 219 -9.28 -8.71 4.52
N LYS A 220 -8.98 -7.47 4.09
CA LYS A 220 -9.33 -6.97 2.76
C LYS A 220 -8.13 -7.03 1.82
N GLN A 221 -8.38 -7.47 0.59
CA GLN A 221 -7.34 -7.51 -0.46
C GLN A 221 -6.77 -6.12 -0.76
N SER A 222 -7.63 -5.09 -0.82
CA SER A 222 -7.21 -3.71 -1.08
C SER A 222 -6.23 -3.19 -0.03
N GLU A 223 -6.50 -3.46 1.26
CA GLU A 223 -5.62 -3.06 2.36
C GLU A 223 -4.26 -3.77 2.24
N PHE A 224 -4.26 -5.09 1.96
CA PHE A 224 -3.04 -5.87 1.75
C PHE A 224 -2.20 -5.36 0.57
N GLU A 225 -2.82 -5.09 -0.58
CA GLU A 225 -2.12 -4.62 -1.80
C GLU A 225 -1.46 -3.25 -1.62
N VAL A 226 -2.13 -2.33 -0.94
CA VAL A 226 -1.58 -1.01 -0.62
C VAL A 226 -0.38 -1.17 0.32
N MET A 227 -0.50 -2.07 1.29
CA MET A 227 0.52 -2.30 2.31
C MET A 227 1.72 -3.10 1.80
N SER A 228 1.52 -3.99 0.83
CA SER A 228 2.58 -4.85 0.31
C SER A 228 3.60 -4.09 -0.55
N ASN A 229 3.17 -3.02 -1.21
CA ASN A 229 4.01 -2.19 -2.08
C ASN A 229 5.02 -1.30 -1.34
N ASN A 230 5.12 -1.40 -0.02
CA ASN A 230 5.97 -0.51 0.76
C ASN A 230 7.37 -1.07 0.96
N LEU A 231 8.37 -0.18 0.86
CA LEU A 231 9.76 -0.52 1.13
C LEU A 231 9.92 -0.95 2.60
N GLY A 232 10.57 -2.10 2.82
CA GLY A 232 10.81 -2.66 4.15
C GLY A 232 9.65 -3.48 4.73
N VAL A 233 8.56 -3.67 3.98
CA VAL A 233 7.46 -4.57 4.35
C VAL A 233 7.65 -5.93 3.72
N ILE A 234 7.52 -6.99 4.53
CA ILE A 234 7.53 -8.37 4.04
C ILE A 234 6.10 -8.84 3.96
N SER A 235 5.67 -9.20 2.75
CA SER A 235 4.28 -9.55 2.48
C SER A 235 4.14 -11.04 2.23
N PHE A 236 3.18 -11.66 2.89
CA PHE A 236 2.81 -13.06 2.68
C PHE A 236 1.32 -13.18 2.36
N VAL A 237 0.99 -14.03 1.40
CA VAL A 237 -0.39 -14.49 1.14
C VAL A 237 -0.40 -16.00 1.28
N ALA A 238 -1.33 -16.55 2.05
CA ALA A 238 -1.55 -17.99 2.07
C ALA A 238 -2.71 -18.39 1.13
N VAL A 239 -2.50 -19.47 0.38
CA VAL A 239 -3.46 -20.03 -0.59
C VAL A 239 -3.47 -21.56 -0.48
N ASP A 240 -4.58 -22.18 -0.85
CA ASP A 240 -4.74 -23.63 -0.80
C ASP A 240 -4.29 -24.33 -2.10
N ALA A 241 -4.18 -23.57 -3.20
CA ALA A 241 -3.90 -24.13 -4.53
C ALA A 241 -2.67 -23.50 -5.19
N LEU A 242 -1.83 -24.35 -5.79
CA LEU A 242 -0.63 -23.91 -6.51
C LEU A 242 -0.94 -23.00 -7.71
N ASN A 243 -2.07 -23.21 -8.39
CA ASN A 243 -2.46 -22.35 -9.52
C ASN A 243 -2.73 -20.91 -9.06
N GLU A 244 -3.40 -20.72 -7.93
CA GLU A 244 -3.61 -19.39 -7.34
C GLU A 244 -2.28 -18.74 -6.94
N ALA A 245 -1.35 -19.54 -6.42
CA ALA A 245 -0.01 -19.05 -6.11
C ALA A 245 0.72 -18.52 -7.34
N ASN A 246 0.65 -19.25 -8.46
CA ASN A 246 1.28 -18.85 -9.71
C ASN A 246 0.66 -17.55 -10.26
N ASP A 247 -0.67 -17.40 -10.20
CA ASP A 247 -1.36 -16.19 -10.61
C ASP A 247 -0.87 -14.98 -9.79
N ILE A 248 -0.81 -15.11 -8.45
CA ILE A 248 -0.33 -14.04 -7.56
C ILE A 248 1.12 -13.68 -7.84
N LEU A 249 2.01 -14.67 -7.97
CA LEU A 249 3.44 -14.48 -8.21
C LEU A 249 3.72 -13.82 -9.57
N SER A 250 2.85 -14.03 -10.56
CA SER A 250 2.93 -13.39 -11.88
C SER A 250 2.51 -11.92 -11.86
N CYS A 251 1.59 -11.55 -10.99
CA CYS A 251 1.06 -10.19 -10.88
C CYS A 251 1.82 -9.31 -9.87
N HIS A 252 2.45 -9.90 -8.86
CA HIS A 252 3.09 -9.18 -7.76
C HIS A 252 4.55 -9.59 -7.61
N SER A 253 5.48 -8.63 -7.68
CA SER A 253 6.93 -8.89 -7.56
C SER A 253 7.43 -8.97 -6.12
N ASN A 254 6.67 -8.43 -5.17
CA ASN A 254 7.02 -8.17 -3.78
C ASN A 254 6.24 -9.03 -2.75
N VAL A 255 5.41 -9.96 -3.22
CA VAL A 255 4.60 -10.84 -2.38
C VAL A 255 5.24 -12.24 -2.34
N ASN A 256 5.39 -12.78 -1.14
CA ASN A 256 5.71 -14.20 -0.91
C ASN A 256 4.39 -14.97 -0.79
N VAL A 257 4.34 -16.18 -1.35
CA VAL A 257 3.13 -16.99 -1.33
C VAL A 257 3.36 -18.27 -0.55
N ILE A 258 2.56 -18.48 0.47
CA ILE A 258 2.51 -19.70 1.25
C ILE A 258 1.45 -20.60 0.62
N VAL A 259 1.84 -21.79 0.17
CA VAL A 259 0.88 -22.78 -0.31
C VAL A 259 0.63 -23.77 0.82
N LEU A 260 -0.62 -23.87 1.27
CA LEU A 260 -1.03 -24.71 2.37
C LEU A 260 -1.27 -26.14 1.90
N ASN A 261 -0.56 -27.09 2.50
CA ASN A 261 -0.65 -28.54 2.24
C ASN A 261 -0.66 -28.89 0.72
N PRO A 262 0.30 -28.39 -0.08
CA PRO A 262 0.32 -28.66 -1.52
C PRO A 262 0.59 -30.14 -1.80
N ASP A 263 0.04 -30.66 -2.90
CA ASP A 263 0.39 -31.99 -3.38
C ASP A 263 1.89 -32.08 -3.72
N GLU A 264 2.59 -33.09 -3.21
CA GLU A 264 4.05 -33.28 -3.41
C GLU A 264 4.45 -33.33 -4.89
N VAL A 265 3.58 -33.88 -5.75
CA VAL A 265 3.79 -33.97 -7.21
C VAL A 265 3.82 -32.59 -7.86
N SER A 266 3.08 -31.65 -7.29
CA SER A 266 2.95 -30.28 -7.78
C SER A 266 4.15 -29.40 -7.40
N LEU A 267 4.90 -29.75 -6.36
CA LEU A 267 6.11 -29.05 -5.91
C LEU A 267 7.36 -29.37 -6.71
N ASN A 268 7.35 -30.45 -7.51
CA ASN A 268 8.47 -30.80 -8.39
C ASN A 268 8.57 -29.90 -9.63
N ARG A 269 7.72 -28.87 -9.76
CA ARG A 269 7.74 -27.86 -10.82
C ARG A 269 7.93 -26.46 -10.20
N ASP A 270 9.09 -25.86 -10.49
CA ASP A 270 9.55 -24.47 -10.25
C ASP A 270 9.85 -24.02 -8.80
N LEU A 271 11.04 -23.50 -8.44
CA LEU A 271 12.05 -22.54 -8.97
C LEU A 271 11.87 -21.08 -8.49
N ASP A 272 10.66 -20.64 -8.11
CA ASP A 272 10.48 -19.31 -7.50
C ASP A 272 10.80 -19.36 -5.99
N GLN A 273 11.78 -18.56 -5.56
CA GLN A 273 12.19 -18.49 -4.15
C GLN A 273 11.07 -17.95 -3.24
N ARG A 274 10.10 -17.21 -3.79
CA ARG A 274 8.96 -16.61 -3.09
C ARG A 274 7.82 -17.59 -2.84
N LEU A 275 7.83 -18.75 -3.49
CA LEU A 275 6.85 -19.83 -3.25
C LEU A 275 7.29 -20.66 -2.05
N MET A 276 6.43 -20.77 -1.03
CA MET A 276 6.74 -21.40 0.25
C MET A 276 5.71 -22.46 0.58
N PRO A 277 5.98 -23.75 0.30
CA PRO A 277 5.10 -24.81 0.76
C PRO A 277 5.08 -24.85 2.29
N PHE A 278 3.89 -25.02 2.87
CA PHE A 278 3.72 -25.28 4.29
C PHE A 278 2.85 -26.51 4.52
N PHE A 279 3.42 -27.53 5.15
CA PHE A 279 2.73 -28.78 5.50
C PHE A 279 2.36 -28.76 6.97
N GLU A 280 1.11 -28.40 7.26
CA GLU A 280 0.62 -28.28 8.64
C GLU A 280 0.64 -29.62 9.36
N SER A 281 0.26 -30.70 8.66
CA SER A 281 0.29 -32.08 9.19
C SER A 281 1.69 -32.53 9.61
N VAL A 282 2.74 -32.02 8.96
CA VAL A 282 4.14 -32.27 9.34
C VAL A 282 4.52 -31.42 10.55
N TYR A 283 4.13 -30.15 10.57
CA TYR A 283 4.41 -29.24 11.69
C TYR A 283 3.80 -29.72 13.01
N GLU A 284 2.56 -30.22 12.99
CA GLU A 284 1.87 -30.75 14.18
C GLU A 284 2.63 -31.88 14.89
N LYS A 285 3.42 -32.65 14.12
CA LYS A 285 4.26 -33.74 14.64
C LYS A 285 5.34 -33.26 15.62
N ARG A 286 5.63 -31.95 15.70
CA ARG A 286 6.55 -31.38 16.72
C ARG A 286 6.16 -31.72 18.16
N ASN A 287 4.88 -32.01 18.39
CA ASN A 287 4.35 -32.35 19.71
C ASN A 287 4.54 -33.85 20.05
N PHE A 288 5.03 -34.66 19.11
CA PHE A 288 5.20 -36.09 19.31
C PHE A 288 6.58 -36.42 19.90
N PRO A 289 6.67 -37.46 20.74
CA PRO A 289 7.95 -37.89 21.28
C PRO A 289 8.83 -38.49 20.17
N LYS A 290 10.15 -38.32 20.28
CA LYS A 290 11.17 -38.81 19.32
C LYS A 290 10.91 -40.25 18.85
N GLY A 291 10.62 -41.18 19.77
CA GLY A 291 10.42 -42.59 19.43
C GLY A 291 9.17 -42.89 18.60
N VAL A 292 8.21 -41.95 18.52
CA VAL A 292 7.05 -42.01 17.60
C VAL A 292 7.45 -41.46 16.23
N LEU A 293 8.14 -40.31 16.19
CA LEU A 293 8.63 -39.70 14.95
C LEU A 293 9.55 -40.62 14.14
N GLU A 294 10.43 -41.35 14.83
CA GLU A 294 11.34 -42.32 14.22
C GLU A 294 10.61 -43.46 13.49
N LYS A 295 9.37 -43.78 13.90
CA LYS A 295 8.58 -44.89 13.36
C LYS A 295 7.54 -44.46 12.31
N ASP A 296 7.35 -43.16 12.12
CA ASP A 296 6.32 -42.61 11.24
C ASP A 296 6.71 -42.71 9.76
N GLU A 297 6.23 -43.72 9.04
CA GLU A 297 6.64 -43.97 7.65
C GLU A 297 6.36 -42.82 6.68
N GLU A 298 5.39 -41.94 7.00
CA GLU A 298 5.01 -40.80 6.17
C GLU A 298 5.91 -39.56 6.41
N LEU A 299 6.66 -39.52 7.51
CA LEU A 299 7.61 -38.45 7.78
C LEU A 299 8.94 -38.72 7.08
N LEU A 300 9.14 -38.13 5.90
CA LEU A 300 10.39 -38.20 5.17
C LEU A 300 11.36 -37.10 5.62
N ILE A 301 12.57 -37.49 6.03
CA ILE A 301 13.66 -36.58 6.39
C ILE A 301 14.68 -36.56 5.26
N LEU A 302 15.07 -35.39 4.79
CA LEU A 302 16.00 -35.20 3.68
C LEU A 302 17.29 -34.55 4.16
N ASP A 303 18.42 -34.91 3.54
CA ASP A 303 19.69 -34.24 3.73
C ASP A 303 19.77 -32.93 2.91
N GLU A 304 20.87 -32.19 3.04
CA GLU A 304 21.11 -30.92 2.33
C GLU A 304 21.09 -31.06 0.79
N LYS A 305 21.25 -32.28 0.27
CA LYS A 305 21.23 -32.59 -1.16
C LYS A 305 19.87 -33.12 -1.62
N GLY A 306 18.89 -33.21 -0.71
CA GLY A 306 17.54 -33.71 -0.98
C GLY A 306 17.42 -35.24 -0.96
N TYR A 307 18.40 -35.97 -0.41
CA TYR A 307 18.33 -37.42 -0.29
C TYR A 307 17.76 -37.87 1.06
N PRO A 308 17.01 -38.98 1.13
CA PRO A 308 16.49 -39.50 2.39
C PRO A 308 17.60 -39.77 3.42
N MET A 309 17.45 -39.16 4.60
CA MET A 309 18.35 -39.36 5.73
C MET A 309 17.71 -40.30 6.76
N PRO A 310 18.47 -41.25 7.34
CA PRO A 310 17.96 -42.09 8.42
C PRO A 310 17.58 -41.27 9.65
N LYS A 311 16.36 -41.46 10.15
CA LYS A 311 15.78 -40.70 11.27
C LYS A 311 16.56 -40.78 12.58
N TYR A 312 17.24 -41.90 12.85
CA TYR A 312 18.08 -42.05 14.04
C TYR A 312 19.28 -41.09 14.05
N LYS A 313 19.63 -40.49 12.90
CA LYS A 313 20.67 -39.45 12.76
C LYS A 313 20.14 -38.03 13.01
N VAL A 314 18.85 -37.86 13.27
CA VAL A 314 18.27 -36.55 13.58
C VAL A 314 18.57 -36.20 15.03
N ASP A 315 19.46 -35.23 15.20
CA ASP A 315 19.87 -34.72 16.52
C ASP A 315 18.83 -33.75 17.09
N ASN A 316 18.32 -32.82 16.27
CA ASN A 316 17.34 -31.81 16.65
C ASN A 316 16.00 -31.99 15.90
N TRP A 317 15.10 -32.79 16.48
CA TRP A 317 13.80 -33.06 15.89
C TRP A 317 12.92 -31.81 15.72
N ASN A 318 13.00 -30.85 16.64
CA ASN A 318 12.20 -29.64 16.53
C ASN A 318 12.59 -28.81 15.30
N GLU A 319 13.89 -28.63 15.08
CA GLU A 319 14.40 -27.91 13.91
C GLU A 319 14.14 -28.66 12.61
N GLU A 320 14.29 -29.99 12.63
CA GLU A 320 14.03 -30.80 11.44
C GLU A 320 12.54 -30.75 11.06
N ILE A 321 11.61 -30.84 12.03
CA ILE A 321 10.17 -30.68 11.74
C ILE A 321 9.86 -29.29 11.16
N LEU A 322 10.50 -28.22 11.64
CA LEU A 322 10.34 -26.88 11.06
C LEU A 322 10.86 -26.82 9.62
N ARG A 323 11.96 -27.52 9.31
CA ARG A 323 12.51 -27.64 7.97
C ARG A 323 11.58 -28.44 7.06
N SER A 324 11.19 -29.65 7.46
CA SER A 324 10.34 -30.54 6.66
C SER A 324 8.93 -29.98 6.43
N SER A 325 8.37 -29.25 7.40
CA SER A 325 7.07 -28.57 7.24
C SER A 325 7.15 -27.34 6.33
N GLY A 326 8.34 -26.86 5.96
CA GLY A 326 8.55 -25.64 5.17
C GLY A 326 8.48 -24.34 5.97
N LEU A 327 8.11 -24.38 7.25
CA LEU A 327 8.05 -23.21 8.12
C LEU A 327 9.42 -22.53 8.29
N LEU A 328 10.51 -23.30 8.31
CA LEU A 328 11.86 -22.74 8.39
C LEU A 328 12.17 -21.82 7.20
N LYS A 329 11.67 -22.13 6.00
CA LYS A 329 11.84 -21.27 4.81
C LYS A 329 11.14 -19.92 5.00
N ILE A 330 9.92 -19.93 5.56
CA ILE A 330 9.15 -18.72 5.86
C ILE A 330 9.90 -17.87 6.88
N LEU A 331 10.37 -18.48 7.97
CA LEU A 331 11.11 -17.79 9.04
C LEU A 331 12.41 -17.19 8.52
N ASN A 332 13.19 -17.95 7.74
CA ASN A 332 14.43 -17.45 7.15
C ASN A 332 14.17 -16.26 6.22
N LYS A 333 13.04 -16.26 5.48
CA LYS A 333 12.68 -15.12 4.63
C LYS A 333 12.42 -13.85 5.43
N VAL A 334 11.73 -14.00 6.57
CA VAL A 334 11.52 -12.87 7.48
C VAL A 334 12.86 -12.40 8.03
N GLU A 335 13.72 -13.33 8.43
CA GLU A 335 15.05 -13.05 8.98
C GLU A 335 15.96 -12.27 8.00
N GLU A 336 16.00 -12.65 6.71
CA GLU A 336 16.76 -11.99 5.63
C GLU A 336 16.50 -10.48 5.50
N VAL A 337 15.29 -10.03 5.83
CA VAL A 337 14.89 -8.63 5.69
C VAL A 337 14.96 -7.90 7.03
N THR A 338 14.97 -8.64 8.14
CA THR A 338 15.02 -8.08 9.49
C THR A 338 16.41 -7.81 10.04
N LYS A 339 17.43 -8.46 9.49
CA LYS A 339 18.84 -8.30 9.84
C LYS A 339 19.58 -7.55 8.74
#